data_AF-W6R4U9-F1
#
_entry.id   AF-W6R4U9-F1
#
_cell.length_a   1.000
_cell.length_b   1.000
_cell.length_c   1.000
_cell.angle_alpha   90.00
_cell.angle_beta   90.00
_cell.angle_gamma   90.00
#
_symmetry.space_group_name_H-M   'P 1'
#
loop_
_entity.id
_entity.type
_entity.pdbx_description
1 polymer ?
#
loop_
_entity_poly.entity_id
_entity_poly.type
_entity_poly.pdbx_seq_one_letter_code
_entity_poly.pdbx_strand_id
1 'polypeptide(L)'
;MEFDVPELGFSVSLGTIQVTECQMVNQFKGSSKAPPQFTRGYGLVFGQSERKAMSMSLVDRALRAEELGEDITAPAQDEEFVISHADNVQSTGFVEHLKLPHYVDFQAELDLVRRMRSEFVAGRAGGRDTIKEAAE
;
A
#
# COMPACT_ATOMS: atom_id res chain seq x y z
N MET A 1 12.82 -19.77 22.72
CA MET A 1 11.50 -20.20 22.22
C MET A 1 11.09 -21.38 23.06
N GLU A 2 9.92 -21.30 23.66
CA GLU A 2 9.37 -22.35 24.52
C GLU A 2 8.13 -22.93 23.84
N PHE A 3 7.88 -24.21 24.06
CA PHE A 3 6.77 -24.93 23.46
C PHE A 3 6.08 -25.79 24.52
N ASP A 4 4.76 -25.65 24.62
CA ASP A 4 3.94 -26.44 25.51
C ASP A 4 3.63 -27.79 24.87
N VAL A 5 4.06 -28.88 25.52
CA VAL A 5 3.79 -30.25 25.08
C VAL A 5 2.78 -30.86 26.05
N PRO A 6 1.52 -31.08 25.65
CA PRO A 6 0.47 -31.56 26.55
C PRO A 6 0.83 -32.83 27.32
N GLU A 7 1.58 -33.73 26.71
CA GLU A 7 2.00 -35.01 27.29
C GLU A 7 3.10 -34.88 28.35
N LEU A 8 3.85 -33.78 28.34
CA LEU A 8 4.95 -33.54 29.28
C LEU A 8 4.51 -32.73 30.50
N GLY A 9 3.45 -31.93 30.39
CA GLY A 9 2.90 -31.13 31.50
C GLY A 9 3.82 -29.99 31.98
N PHE A 10 4.84 -29.65 31.18
CA PHE A 10 5.72 -28.50 31.38
C PHE A 10 6.22 -27.97 30.03
N SER A 11 6.65 -26.70 29.99
CA SER A 11 7.16 -26.10 28.76
C SER A 11 8.57 -26.58 28.43
N VAL A 12 8.81 -26.90 27.16
CA VAL A 12 10.10 -27.36 26.65
C VAL A 12 10.78 -26.25 25.86
N SER A 13 12.04 -25.97 26.19
CA SER A 13 12.86 -25.03 25.40
C SER A 13 13.26 -25.66 24.06
N LEU A 14 12.91 -24.99 22.97
CA LEU A 14 13.27 -25.36 21.59
C LEU A 14 14.55 -24.66 21.09
N GLY A 15 15.19 -23.87 21.97
CA GLY A 15 16.40 -23.11 21.66
C GLY A 15 16.16 -21.61 21.54
N THR A 16 17.08 -20.92 20.85
CA THR A 16 17.10 -19.46 20.75
C THR A 16 16.93 -19.02 19.30
N ILE A 17 16.33 -17.84 19.11
CA ILE A 17 16.18 -17.21 17.80
C ILE A 17 16.82 -15.85 17.89
N GLN A 18 17.69 -15.54 16.94
CA GLN A 18 18.26 -14.20 16.83
C GLN A 18 17.22 -13.25 16.23
N VAL A 19 16.95 -12.17 16.95
CA VAL A 19 15.99 -11.14 16.56
C VAL A 19 16.61 -9.76 16.75
N THR A 20 16.09 -8.79 15.99
CA THR A 20 16.33 -7.37 16.21
C THR A 20 15.01 -6.71 16.58
N GLU A 21 14.99 -6.06 17.74
CA GLU A 21 13.86 -5.31 18.28
C GLU A 21 14.15 -3.80 18.18
N CYS A 22 13.18 -3.03 17.70
CA CYS A 22 13.24 -1.57 17.64
C CYS A 22 12.01 -0.99 18.36
N GLN A 23 12.27 -0.24 19.42
CA GLN A 23 11.27 0.60 20.08
C GLN A 23 11.59 2.06 19.77
N MET A 24 10.76 2.70 18.95
CA MET A 24 10.98 4.09 18.56
C MET A 24 10.09 5.03 19.36
N VAL A 25 10.71 6.00 20.03
CA VAL A 25 10.02 7.05 20.78
C VAL A 25 9.72 8.21 19.83
N ASN A 26 8.45 8.56 19.70
CA ASN A 26 7.98 9.64 18.83
C ASN A 26 7.50 10.84 19.65
N GLN A 27 7.53 12.03 19.04
CA GLN A 27 7.19 13.29 19.71
C GLN A 27 5.81 13.23 20.39
N PHE A 28 5.72 13.94 21.51
CA PHE A 28 4.57 13.90 22.40
C PHE A 28 3.34 14.56 21.78
N LYS A 29 2.17 13.99 22.07
CA LYS A 29 0.88 14.69 21.93
C LYS A 29 0.22 14.73 23.31
N GLY A 30 -0.22 15.91 23.73
CA GLY A 30 -1.15 16.07 24.83
C GLY A 30 -2.56 16.21 24.26
N SER A 31 -3.56 15.74 25.01
CA SER A 31 -4.97 16.03 24.69
C SER A 31 -5.62 16.76 25.87
N SER A 32 -6.84 17.24 25.70
CA SER A 32 -7.64 17.77 26.82
C SER A 32 -7.99 16.71 27.87
N LYS A 33 -7.80 15.42 27.55
CA LYS A 33 -8.17 14.27 28.40
C LYS A 33 -6.97 13.54 29.03
N ALA A 34 -5.76 13.72 28.52
CA ALA A 34 -4.57 13.01 29.00
C ALA A 34 -3.33 13.93 29.02
N PRO A 35 -2.45 13.78 30.04
CA PRO A 35 -1.23 14.57 30.13
C PRO A 35 -0.33 14.29 28.90
N PRO A 36 0.48 15.28 28.47
CA PRO A 36 1.44 15.08 27.39
C PRO A 36 2.37 13.91 27.71
N GLN A 37 2.41 12.93 26.81
CA GLN A 37 3.26 11.74 26.92
C GLN A 37 3.86 11.41 25.57
N PHE A 38 5.04 10.78 25.60
CA PHE A 38 5.62 10.24 24.38
C PHE A 38 4.72 9.15 23.79
N THR A 39 4.76 9.04 22.47
CA THR A 39 4.16 7.91 21.77
C THR A 39 5.28 6.96 21.34
N ARG A 40 4.92 5.72 21.02
CA ARG A 40 5.88 4.69 20.65
C ARG A 40 5.38 3.88 19.46
N GLY A 41 6.30 3.54 18.59
CA GLY A 41 6.14 2.49 17.58
C GLY A 41 7.06 1.30 17.85
N TYR A 42 6.67 0.13 17.35
CA TYR A 42 7.33 -1.13 17.62
C TYR A 42 7.65 -1.91 16.33
N GLY A 43 8.86 -2.47 16.27
CA GLY A 43 9.28 -3.32 15.16
C GLY A 43 10.12 -4.49 15.65
N LEU A 44 9.87 -5.67 15.11
CA LEU A 44 10.59 -6.89 15.45
C LEU A 44 10.85 -7.71 14.18
N VAL A 45 12.11 -8.11 13.96
CA VAL A 45 12.52 -8.88 12.78
C VAL A 45 13.51 -9.97 13.16
N PHE A 46 13.61 -11.01 12.34
CA PHE A 46 14.66 -12.02 12.48
C PHE A 46 16.04 -11.49 12.08
N GLY A 47 17.08 -12.02 12.71
CA GLY A 47 18.48 -11.73 12.41
C GLY A 47 18.88 -10.29 12.77
N GLN A 48 19.69 -9.67 11.91
CA GLN A 48 20.30 -8.34 12.12
C GLN A 48 19.75 -7.27 11.15
N SER A 49 18.47 -7.36 10.78
CA SER A 49 17.85 -6.45 9.81
C SER A 49 17.35 -5.15 10.45
N GLU A 50 18.26 -4.38 11.06
CA GLU A 50 17.95 -3.19 11.86
C GLU A 50 17.09 -2.17 11.11
N ARG A 51 17.43 -1.89 9.84
CA ARG A 51 16.66 -0.95 9.00
C ARG A 51 15.21 -1.38 8.85
N LYS A 52 14.93 -2.67 8.72
CA LYS A 52 13.55 -3.17 8.60
C LYS A 52 12.81 -3.05 9.94
N ALA A 53 13.48 -3.34 11.07
CA ALA A 53 12.89 -3.13 12.40
C ALA A 53 12.54 -1.66 12.64
N MET A 54 13.42 -0.74 12.25
CA MET A 54 13.18 0.71 12.32
C MET A 54 12.05 1.17 11.41
N SER A 55 12.00 0.70 10.15
CA SER A 55 10.89 1.01 9.25
C SER A 55 9.56 0.49 9.79
N MET A 56 9.55 -0.72 10.35
CA MET A 56 8.36 -1.31 10.98
C MET A 56 7.89 -0.48 12.17
N SER A 57 8.78 -0.05 13.06
CA SER A 57 8.40 0.77 14.22
C SER A 57 7.88 2.15 13.83
N LEU A 58 8.44 2.78 12.79
CA LEU A 58 7.93 4.04 12.26
C LEU A 58 6.52 3.91 11.67
N VAL A 59 6.29 2.87 10.86
CA VAL A 59 4.98 2.62 10.22
C VAL A 59 3.95 2.19 11.26
N ASP A 60 4.30 1.34 12.22
CA ASP A 60 3.44 0.98 13.35
C ASP A 60 2.91 2.22 14.06
N ARG A 61 3.78 3.17 14.39
CA ARG A 61 3.32 4.44 14.99
C ARG A 61 2.47 5.27 14.03
N ALA A 62 2.79 5.33 12.74
CA ALA A 62 2.05 6.12 11.77
C ALA A 62 0.62 5.61 11.58
N LEU A 63 0.41 4.29 11.55
CA LEU A 63 -0.90 3.65 11.43
C LEU A 63 -1.80 3.85 12.65
N ARG A 64 -1.22 4.21 13.80
CA ARG A 64 -1.97 4.54 15.02
C ARG A 64 -2.49 5.99 15.04
N ALA A 65 -2.54 6.66 13.88
CA ALA A 65 -3.02 8.04 13.76
C ALA A 65 -4.44 8.19 14.33
N GLU A 66 -5.37 7.30 13.98
CA GLU A 66 -6.76 7.36 14.48
C GLU A 66 -6.83 7.15 16.00
N GLU A 67 -6.12 6.15 16.54
CA GLU A 67 -6.04 5.89 17.99
C GLU A 67 -5.55 7.11 18.79
N LEU A 68 -4.68 7.91 18.16
CA LEU A 68 -4.05 9.08 18.77
C LEU A 68 -4.76 10.39 18.42
N GLY A 69 -5.90 10.32 17.72
CA GLY A 69 -6.68 11.49 17.30
C GLY A 69 -5.92 12.42 16.36
N GLU A 70 -5.13 11.84 15.45
CA GLU A 70 -4.38 12.57 14.43
C GLU A 70 -5.12 12.51 13.09
N ASP A 71 -5.12 13.63 12.36
CA ASP A 71 -5.61 13.64 10.99
C ASP A 71 -4.68 12.79 10.09
N ILE A 72 -5.28 12.07 9.14
CA ILE A 72 -4.55 11.34 8.10
C ILE A 72 -4.15 12.36 7.02
N THR A 73 -2.86 12.70 6.99
CA THR A 73 -2.32 13.73 6.09
C THR A 73 -1.26 13.19 5.12
N ALA A 74 -0.78 11.99 5.37
CA ALA A 74 0.27 11.35 4.58
C ALA A 74 -0.05 9.87 4.32
N PRO A 75 0.43 9.30 3.20
CA PRO A 75 0.18 7.90 2.85
C PRO A 75 0.61 6.90 3.93
N ALA A 76 1.66 7.21 4.71
CA ALA A 76 2.13 6.33 5.78
C ALA A 76 1.14 6.19 6.96
N GLN A 77 0.15 7.09 7.06
CA GLN A 77 -0.92 7.05 8.07
C GLN A 77 -2.21 6.41 7.53
N ASP A 78 -2.28 6.14 6.23
CA ASP A 78 -3.43 5.52 5.57
C ASP A 78 -3.25 4.00 5.61
N GLU A 79 -4.05 3.34 6.46
CA GLU A 79 -3.95 1.89 6.68
C GLU A 79 -4.24 1.08 5.41
N GLU A 80 -5.28 1.43 4.67
CA GLU A 80 -5.64 0.71 3.44
C GLU A 80 -4.52 0.84 2.42
N PHE A 81 -4.00 2.05 2.22
CA PHE A 81 -2.91 2.27 1.29
C PHE A 81 -1.63 1.51 1.68
N VAL A 82 -1.24 1.53 2.95
CA VAL A 82 0.00 0.87 3.41
C VAL A 82 -0.13 -0.65 3.37
N ILE A 83 -1.16 -1.22 4.00
CA ILE A 83 -1.29 -2.68 4.18
C ILE A 83 -1.53 -3.38 2.84
N SER A 84 -2.30 -2.77 1.93
CA SER A 84 -2.61 -3.37 0.63
C SER A 84 -1.40 -3.46 -0.31
N HIS A 85 -0.31 -2.72 -0.04
CA HIS A 85 0.87 -2.65 -0.91
C HIS A 85 2.18 -3.06 -0.19
N ALA A 86 2.11 -3.49 1.08
CA ALA A 86 3.31 -3.83 1.86
C ALA A 86 3.88 -5.22 1.55
N ASP A 87 3.03 -6.19 1.17
CA ASP A 87 3.46 -7.54 0.84
C ASP A 87 4.03 -7.59 -0.59
N ASN A 88 5.34 -7.85 -0.67
CA ASN A 88 6.02 -7.95 -1.94
C ASN A 88 5.69 -9.25 -2.68
N VAL A 89 5.23 -10.31 -2.03
CA VAL A 89 4.80 -11.54 -2.70
C VAL A 89 3.57 -11.24 -3.57
N GLN A 90 2.58 -10.56 -3.00
CA GLN A 90 1.40 -10.09 -3.73
C GLN A 90 1.75 -9.05 -4.79
N SER A 91 2.47 -7.99 -4.38
CA SER A 91 2.79 -6.86 -5.26
C SER A 91 3.66 -7.28 -6.45
N THR A 92 4.65 -8.14 -6.22
CA THR A 92 5.51 -8.66 -7.29
C THR A 92 4.70 -9.56 -8.22
N GLY A 93 3.83 -10.42 -7.68
CA GLY A 93 2.94 -11.25 -8.51
C GLY A 93 2.08 -10.40 -9.46
N PHE A 94 1.53 -9.29 -8.96
CA PHE A 94 0.80 -8.35 -9.80
C PHE A 94 1.71 -7.63 -10.81
N VAL A 95 2.90 -7.16 -10.48
CA VAL A 95 3.73 -6.54 -11.54
C VAL A 95 4.15 -7.57 -12.61
N GLU A 96 4.41 -8.80 -12.18
CA GLU A 96 4.85 -9.89 -13.05
C GLU A 96 3.74 -10.42 -13.98
N HIS A 97 2.46 -10.39 -13.55
CA HIS A 97 1.36 -10.88 -14.40
C HIS A 97 1.29 -10.11 -15.72
N LEU A 98 1.66 -8.82 -15.75
CA LEU A 98 1.66 -7.98 -16.96
C LEU A 98 2.52 -8.55 -18.11
N LYS A 99 3.47 -9.44 -17.82
CA LYS A 99 4.27 -10.13 -18.85
C LYS A 99 3.52 -11.26 -19.54
N LEU A 100 2.41 -11.73 -18.96
CA LEU A 100 1.56 -12.73 -19.58
C LEU A 100 0.83 -12.15 -20.80
N PRO A 101 0.30 -12.99 -21.70
CA PRO A 101 -0.38 -12.49 -22.88
C PRO A 101 -1.68 -11.74 -22.55
N HIS A 102 -1.76 -10.45 -22.92
CA HIS A 102 -2.96 -9.59 -22.80
C HIS A 102 -3.50 -9.14 -24.17
N TYR A 103 -3.23 -9.92 -25.24
CA TYR A 103 -3.58 -9.51 -26.61
C TYR A 103 -5.09 -9.43 -26.87
N VAL A 104 -5.92 -10.18 -26.13
CA VAL A 104 -7.38 -10.12 -26.26
C VAL A 104 -7.91 -8.79 -25.71
N ASP A 105 -7.53 -8.44 -24.49
CA ASP A 105 -7.93 -7.17 -23.87
C ASP A 105 -7.39 -5.97 -24.67
N PHE A 106 -6.12 -6.05 -25.10
CA PHE A 106 -5.52 -5.02 -25.95
C PHE A 106 -6.26 -4.87 -27.30
N GLN A 107 -6.72 -5.96 -27.90
CA GLN A 107 -7.47 -5.92 -29.15
C GLN A 107 -8.83 -5.23 -28.96
N ALA A 108 -9.53 -5.49 -27.85
CA ALA A 108 -10.79 -4.83 -27.54
C ALA A 108 -10.62 -3.31 -27.35
N GLU A 109 -9.60 -2.89 -26.60
CA GLU A 109 -9.23 -1.48 -26.43
C GLU A 109 -8.82 -0.81 -27.76
N LEU A 110 -8.04 -1.51 -28.59
CA LEU A 110 -7.60 -1.00 -29.89
C LEU A 110 -8.79 -0.76 -30.83
N ASP A 111 -9.78 -1.66 -30.83
CA ASP A 111 -10.98 -1.51 -31.64
C ASP A 111 -11.89 -0.38 -31.13
N LEU A 112 -11.94 -0.14 -29.82
CA LEU A 112 -12.60 1.05 -29.25
C LEU A 112 -11.93 2.35 -29.74
N VAL A 113 -10.60 2.44 -29.61
CA VAL A 113 -9.83 3.62 -30.04
C VAL A 113 -10.01 3.89 -31.54
N ARG A 114 -10.04 2.84 -32.38
CA ARG A 114 -10.26 2.97 -33.83
C ARG A 114 -11.66 3.52 -34.15
N ARG A 115 -12.69 3.07 -33.46
CA ARG A 115 -14.07 3.60 -33.60
C ARG A 115 -14.14 5.06 -33.23
N MET A 116 -13.64 5.44 -32.05
CA MET A 116 -13.61 6.85 -31.60
C MET A 116 -12.87 7.76 -32.60
N ARG A 117 -11.76 7.28 -33.18
CA ARG A 117 -11.03 8.00 -34.22
C ARG A 117 -11.86 8.20 -35.49
N SER A 118 -12.55 7.15 -35.95
CA SER A 118 -13.42 7.25 -37.14
C SER A 118 -14.56 8.24 -36.94
N GLU A 119 -15.22 8.21 -35.78
CA GLU A 119 -16.30 9.14 -35.41
C GLU A 119 -15.81 10.58 -35.35
N PHE A 120 -14.64 10.81 -34.75
CA PHE A 120 -14.02 12.13 -34.69
C PHE A 120 -13.71 12.71 -36.09
N VAL A 121 -13.17 11.87 -37.00
CA VAL A 121 -12.88 12.30 -38.37
C VAL A 121 -14.18 12.56 -39.15
N ALA A 122 -15.18 11.69 -39.02
CA ALA A 122 -16.48 11.87 -39.67
C ALA A 122 -17.21 13.13 -39.18
N GLY A 123 -17.22 13.40 -37.87
CA GLY A 123 -17.78 14.62 -37.30
C GLY A 123 -17.06 15.90 -37.76
N ARG A 124 -15.74 15.83 -37.98
CA ARG A 124 -14.97 16.95 -38.56
C ARG A 124 -15.18 17.14 -40.06
N ALA A 125 -15.49 16.08 -40.80
CA ALA A 125 -15.85 16.18 -42.21
C ALA A 125 -17.23 16.83 -42.36
N GLY A 126 -18.23 16.37 -41.59
CA GLY A 126 -19.58 16.94 -41.60
C GLY A 126 -19.64 18.41 -41.14
N GLY A 127 -18.79 18.83 -40.20
CA GLY A 127 -18.67 20.24 -39.79
C GLY A 127 -17.97 21.14 -40.82
N ARG A 128 -17.29 20.58 -41.82
CA ARG A 128 -16.59 21.33 -42.86
C ARG A 128 -17.49 21.60 -44.08
N ASP A 129 -18.46 20.70 -44.33
CA ASP A 129 -19.46 20.86 -45.39
C ASP A 129 -20.56 21.86 -44.97
N THR A 130 -20.97 21.89 -43.70
CA THR A 130 -21.95 22.87 -43.19
C THR A 130 -21.43 24.32 -43.19
N ILE A 131 -20.11 24.54 -43.04
CA ILE A 131 -19.51 25.87 -43.14
C ILE A 131 -19.43 26.35 -44.61
N LYS A 132 -19.36 25.43 -45.58
CA LYS A 132 -19.38 25.77 -47.01
C LYS A 132 -20.79 26.10 -47.51
N GLU A 133 -21.82 25.37 -47.08
CA GLU A 133 -23.22 25.67 -47.45
C GLU A 133 -23.75 26.96 -46.82
N ALA A 134 -23.26 27.37 -45.64
CA ALA A 134 -23.68 28.61 -45.00
C ALA A 134 -22.98 29.88 -45.53
N ALA A 135 -22.04 29.73 -46.47
CA ALA A 135 -21.24 30.83 -47.04
C ALA A 135 -21.56 31.10 -48.53
N GLU A 136 -22.59 30.45 -49.08
CA GLU A 136 -23.15 30.69 -50.42
C GLU A 136 -24.55 31.35 -50.31
#